data_AF-A0A382VIH5-F1
#
_entry.id   AF-A0A382VIH5-F1
#
_cell.length_a   1.000
_cell.length_b   1.000
_cell.length_c   1.000
_cell.angle_alpha   90.00
_cell.angle_beta   90.00
_cell.angle_gamma   90.00
#
_symmetry.space_group_name_H-M   'P 1'
#
loop_
_entity.id
_entity.type
_entity.pdbx_description
1 polymer ?
#
loop_
_entity_poly.entity_id
_entity_poly.type
_entity_poly.pdbx_seq_one_letter_code
_entity_poly.pdbx_strand_id
1 'polypeptide(L)'
;MALELAKAINCRQMPGVGCDSCSSCTKAESLSHPNVHVLLPLPTGVSRSGTDAEQFATIRETALEYLAGGSMSRSGSNLPKDHILLLQREMSFAPTEAPKRVAIIFEADCMQKAGANSLLKILEEPPRHAVFLLVSAVPDRLLPTVVSRCQRLPLRPLTADETRDQLVSGGMSQEQAELGSRLAEGNRFLPASVAG
;
A
#
# COMPACT_ATOMS: atom_id res chain seq x y z
N MET A 1 4.35 -1.74 -5.52
CA MET A 1 4.76 -0.38 -5.98
C MET A 1 4.72 0.66 -4.87
N ALA A 2 3.64 0.82 -4.09
CA ALA A 2 3.63 1.80 -2.98
C ALA A 2 4.74 1.53 -1.94
N LEU A 3 5.00 0.26 -1.63
CA LEU A 3 6.11 -0.13 -0.74
C LEU A 3 7.48 0.22 -1.32
N GLU A 4 7.69 0.00 -2.62
CA GLU A 4 8.90 0.42 -3.34
C GLU A 4 9.12 1.93 -3.27
N LEU A 5 8.06 2.73 -3.41
CA LEU A 5 8.18 4.17 -3.24
C LEU A 5 8.55 4.54 -1.80
N ALA A 6 8.00 3.86 -0.79
CA ALA A 6 8.39 4.06 0.60
C ALA A 6 9.87 3.71 0.84
N LYS A 7 10.36 2.61 0.23
CA LYS A 7 11.79 2.26 0.24
C LYS A 7 12.62 3.35 -0.43
N ALA A 8 12.24 3.80 -1.63
CA ALA A 8 12.94 4.86 -2.34
C ALA A 8 13.04 6.14 -1.51
N ILE A 9 11.98 6.52 -0.80
CA ILE A 9 11.95 7.71 0.06
C ILE A 9 12.90 7.58 1.27
N ASN A 10 12.96 6.40 1.90
CA ASN A 10 13.63 6.22 3.18
C ASN A 10 14.96 5.43 3.11
N CYS A 11 15.35 4.95 1.93
CA CYS A 11 16.57 4.18 1.73
C CYS A 11 17.82 4.96 2.18
N ARG A 12 18.72 4.28 2.88
CA ARG A 12 19.97 4.87 3.38
C ARG A 12 21.14 4.81 2.40
N GLN A 13 21.08 3.90 1.41
CA GLN A 13 22.19 3.65 0.48
C GLN A 13 21.89 4.19 -0.92
N MET A 14 20.67 3.98 -1.42
CA MET A 14 20.21 4.48 -2.73
C MET A 14 18.89 5.25 -2.58
N PRO A 15 18.88 6.45 -1.98
CA PRO A 15 17.70 7.31 -1.94
C PRO A 15 17.16 7.59 -3.35
N GLY A 16 15.84 7.58 -3.51
CA GLY A 16 15.15 7.74 -4.78
C GLY A 16 14.93 6.43 -5.57
N VAL A 17 15.61 5.34 -5.20
CA VAL A 17 15.46 4.03 -5.84
C VAL A 17 15.03 2.96 -4.84
N GLY A 18 15.73 2.85 -3.72
CA GLY A 18 15.63 1.69 -2.82
C GLY A 18 16.69 0.65 -3.16
N CYS A 19 17.42 0.17 -2.15
CA CYS A 19 18.53 -0.78 -2.34
C CYS A 19 18.23 -2.22 -1.91
N ASP A 20 17.05 -2.46 -1.34
CA ASP A 20 16.55 -3.74 -0.81
C ASP A 20 17.42 -4.45 0.24
N SER A 21 18.58 -3.89 0.59
CA SER A 21 19.58 -4.53 1.46
C SER A 21 19.92 -3.73 2.71
N CYS A 22 19.68 -2.41 2.73
CA CYS A 22 19.89 -1.61 3.94
C CYS A 22 18.79 -1.85 4.98
N SER A 23 19.11 -1.57 6.25
CA SER A 23 18.18 -1.78 7.36
C SER A 23 16.82 -1.07 7.20
N SER A 24 16.77 0.08 6.53
CA SER A 24 15.50 0.75 6.26
C SER A 24 14.67 -0.02 5.22
N CYS A 25 15.29 -0.46 4.11
CA CYS A 25 14.59 -1.21 3.06
C CYS A 25 14.08 -2.57 3.57
N THR A 26 14.89 -3.31 4.34
CA THR A 26 14.50 -4.62 4.87
C THR A 26 13.40 -4.51 5.94
N LYS A 27 13.46 -3.50 6.80
CA LYS A 27 12.35 -3.21 7.73
C LYS A 27 11.09 -2.77 7.00
N ALA A 28 11.22 -1.99 5.93
CA ALA A 28 10.06 -1.57 5.12
C ALA A 28 9.40 -2.77 4.46
N GLU A 29 10.18 -3.68 3.86
CA GLU A 29 9.68 -4.91 3.23
C GLU A 29 8.87 -5.77 4.21
N SER A 30 9.38 -5.94 5.44
CA SER A 30 8.72 -6.70 6.50
C SER A 30 7.62 -5.91 7.25
N LEU A 31 7.26 -4.71 6.77
CA LEU A 31 6.33 -3.78 7.42
C LEU A 31 6.65 -3.46 8.89
N SER A 32 7.92 -3.60 9.29
CA SER A 32 8.39 -3.36 10.68
C SER A 32 9.10 -2.02 10.84
N HIS A 33 9.14 -1.21 9.78
CA HIS A 33 9.82 0.07 9.79
C HIS A 33 9.05 1.11 10.61
N PRO A 34 9.64 1.74 11.63
CA PRO A 34 8.91 2.63 12.57
C PRO A 34 8.39 3.93 11.92
N ASN A 35 8.89 4.27 10.74
CA ASN A 35 8.41 5.41 9.94
C ASN A 35 7.71 4.98 8.64
N VAL A 36 7.34 3.71 8.47
CA VAL A 36 6.48 3.28 7.36
C VAL A 36 5.27 2.56 7.95
N HIS A 37 4.10 3.14 7.76
CA HIS A 37 2.84 2.65 8.29
C HIS A 37 1.94 2.22 7.14
N VAL A 38 1.34 1.04 7.25
CA VAL A 38 0.43 0.50 6.23
C VAL A 38 -0.95 0.32 6.82
N LEU A 39 -1.96 0.80 6.10
CA LEU A 39 -3.36 0.51 6.37
C LEU A 39 -3.97 -0.25 5.18
N LEU A 40 -4.78 -1.25 5.49
CA LEU A 40 -5.57 -2.04 4.56
C LEU A 40 -7.00 -2.18 5.11
N PRO A 41 -8.01 -2.40 4.24
CA PRO A 41 -9.34 -2.72 4.71
C PRO A 41 -9.32 -4.05 5.47
N LEU A 42 -9.84 -4.03 6.69
CA LEU A 42 -9.96 -5.22 7.53
C LEU A 42 -11.41 -5.73 7.49
N PRO A 43 -11.64 -7.04 7.70
CA PRO A 43 -12.97 -7.57 7.93
C PRO A 43 -13.69 -6.82 9.04
N THR A 44 -15.00 -6.62 8.86
CA THR A 44 -15.85 -6.09 9.92
C THR A 44 -15.74 -6.94 11.19
N GLY A 45 -15.40 -6.31 12.32
CA GLY A 45 -15.32 -6.98 13.62
C GLY A 45 -13.90 -7.26 14.11
N VAL A 46 -12.86 -7.02 13.30
CA VAL A 46 -11.48 -6.99 13.80
C VAL A 46 -11.36 -5.91 14.86
N SER A 47 -10.78 -6.30 16.00
CA SER A 47 -10.87 -5.59 17.27
C SER A 47 -10.39 -4.15 17.18
N ARG A 48 -11.23 -3.23 17.65
CA ARG A 48 -10.89 -1.80 17.84
C ARG A 48 -10.39 -1.50 19.26
N SER A 49 -10.24 -2.53 20.09
CA SER A 49 -9.83 -2.41 21.48
C SER A 49 -8.36 -2.78 21.64
N GLY A 50 -7.68 -2.06 22.52
CA GLY A 50 -6.25 -2.17 22.75
C GLY A 50 -5.54 -0.83 22.60
N THR A 51 -4.28 -0.79 23.00
CA THR A 51 -3.38 0.34 22.81
C THR A 51 -3.12 0.60 21.32
N ASP A 52 -2.67 1.81 20.97
CA ASP A 52 -2.30 2.17 19.60
C ASP A 52 -1.27 1.17 19.01
N ALA A 53 -0.33 0.67 19.82
CA ALA A 53 0.67 -0.32 19.41
C ALA A 53 0.08 -1.70 19.09
N GLU A 54 -0.88 -2.18 19.89
CA GLU A 54 -1.56 -3.46 19.65
C GLU A 54 -2.37 -3.41 18.36
N GLN A 55 -3.07 -2.29 18.11
CA GLN A 55 -3.82 -2.09 16.87
C GLN A 55 -2.90 -2.10 15.64
N PHE A 56 -1.75 -1.42 15.68
CA PHE A 56 -0.79 -1.47 14.57
C PHE A 56 -0.19 -2.86 14.36
N ALA A 57 0.03 -3.64 15.42
CA ALA A 57 0.50 -5.01 15.29
C ALA A 57 -0.51 -5.88 14.55
N THR A 58 -1.81 -5.79 14.91
CA THR A 58 -2.89 -6.49 14.20
C THR A 58 -3.00 -6.04 12.74
N ILE A 59 -3.01 -4.72 12.49
CA ILE A 59 -3.06 -4.19 11.12
C ILE A 59 -1.88 -4.71 10.28
N ARG A 60 -0.68 -4.73 10.85
CA ARG A 60 0.53 -5.23 10.19
C ARG A 60 0.42 -6.72 9.86
N GLU A 61 -0.05 -7.54 10.79
CA GLU A 61 -0.23 -8.97 10.58
C GLU A 61 -1.20 -9.23 9.43
N THR A 62 -2.39 -8.62 9.47
CA THR A 62 -3.37 -8.74 8.38
C THR A 62 -2.84 -8.16 7.06
N ALA A 63 -2.03 -7.11 7.12
CA ALA A 63 -1.41 -6.53 5.94
C ALA A 63 -0.43 -7.49 5.25
N LEU A 64 0.37 -8.21 6.03
CA LEU A 64 1.29 -9.22 5.51
C LEU A 64 0.52 -10.38 4.85
N GLU A 65 -0.56 -10.84 5.47
CA GLU A 65 -1.43 -11.88 4.90
C GLU A 65 -2.07 -11.44 3.57
N TYR A 66 -2.57 -10.19 3.53
CA TYR A 66 -3.14 -9.62 2.32
C TYR A 66 -2.10 -9.51 1.19
N LEU A 67 -0.91 -8.97 1.49
CA LEU A 67 0.16 -8.80 0.51
C LEU A 67 0.73 -10.13 0.01
N ALA A 68 0.65 -11.20 0.82
CA ALA A 68 1.03 -12.55 0.43
C ALA A 68 0.05 -13.21 -0.54
N GLY A 69 -1.02 -12.53 -0.95
CA GLY A 69 -2.02 -13.08 -1.87
C GLY A 69 -3.07 -13.95 -1.19
N GLY A 70 -3.26 -13.80 0.12
CA GLY A 70 -4.34 -14.47 0.85
C GLY A 70 -5.70 -14.18 0.20
N SER A 71 -6.48 -15.24 -0.04
CA SER A 71 -7.85 -15.18 -0.57
C SER A 71 -8.81 -14.59 0.48
N MET A 72 -8.62 -13.34 0.86
CA MET A 72 -9.61 -12.63 1.66
C MET A 72 -10.76 -12.20 0.76
N SER A 73 -11.95 -12.68 1.10
CA SER A 73 -13.19 -12.20 0.51
C SER A 73 -13.25 -10.68 0.67
N ARG A 74 -13.19 -9.97 -0.46
CA ARG A 74 -13.35 -8.50 -0.51
C ARG A 74 -14.74 -8.07 -0.01
N SER A 75 -15.67 -9.01 0.12
CA SER A 75 -17.00 -8.77 0.64
C SER A 75 -16.96 -8.57 2.16
N GLY A 76 -17.16 -7.33 2.60
CA GLY A 76 -17.28 -6.98 4.01
C GLY A 76 -16.00 -6.47 4.68
N SER A 77 -14.95 -6.16 3.91
CA SER A 77 -13.82 -5.39 4.42
C SER A 77 -14.13 -3.90 4.40
N ASN A 78 -13.62 -3.16 5.38
CA ASN A 78 -13.70 -1.70 5.38
C ASN A 78 -12.44 -1.08 5.97
N LEU A 79 -12.26 0.21 5.74
CA LEU A 79 -11.24 1.00 6.40
C LEU A 79 -11.89 1.90 7.47
N PRO A 80 -11.87 1.49 8.76
CA PRO A 80 -12.53 2.23 9.83
C PRO A 80 -11.93 3.62 10.02
N LYS A 81 -12.78 4.58 10.42
CA LYS A 81 -12.33 5.92 10.83
C LYS A 81 -11.25 5.86 11.92
N ASP A 82 -11.38 4.93 12.86
CA ASP A 82 -10.47 4.83 14.01
C ASP A 82 -9.04 4.52 13.56
N HIS A 83 -8.85 3.69 12.53
CA HIS A 83 -7.52 3.41 11.95
C HIS A 83 -6.94 4.63 11.22
N ILE A 84 -7.81 5.44 10.58
CA ILE A 84 -7.37 6.71 9.98
C ILE A 84 -6.88 7.66 11.07
N LEU A 85 -7.61 7.79 12.18
CA LEU A 85 -7.22 8.66 13.28
C LEU A 85 -5.93 8.17 13.95
N LEU A 86 -5.79 6.86 14.13
CA LEU A 86 -4.58 6.22 14.64
C LEU A 86 -3.37 6.57 13.75
N LEU A 87 -3.50 6.39 12.44
CA LEU A 87 -2.47 6.76 11.47
C LEU A 87 -2.16 8.26 11.51
N GLN A 88 -3.17 9.13 11.61
CA GLN A 88 -2.95 10.58 11.71
C GLN A 88 -2.11 10.97 12.92
N ARG A 89 -2.39 10.38 14.09
CA ARG A 89 -1.58 10.59 15.29
C ARG A 89 -0.13 10.20 15.02
N GLU A 90 0.09 9.01 14.48
CA GLU A 90 1.44 8.53 14.16
C GLU A 90 2.20 9.42 13.17
N MET A 91 1.49 9.97 12.18
CA MET A 91 2.10 10.82 11.16
C MET A 91 2.41 12.24 11.66
N SER A 92 1.90 12.62 12.83
CA SER A 92 2.19 13.93 13.45
C SER A 92 3.53 13.97 14.20
N PHE A 93 4.03 12.81 14.64
CA PHE A 93 5.30 12.73 15.36
C PHE A 93 6.49 12.86 14.43
N ALA A 94 7.59 13.42 14.93
CA ALA A 94 8.84 13.46 14.17
C ALA A 94 9.30 12.04 13.74
N PRO A 95 9.97 11.90 12.58
CA PRO A 95 10.59 10.64 12.19
C PRO A 95 11.69 10.24 13.18
N THR A 96 11.88 8.94 13.37
CA THR A 96 12.80 8.39 14.38
C THR A 96 14.04 7.72 13.77
N GLU A 97 13.90 7.02 12.63
CA GLU A 97 14.98 6.24 12.01
C GLU A 97 15.22 6.58 10.53
N ALA A 98 14.38 7.42 9.92
CA ALA A 98 14.39 7.74 8.50
C ALA A 98 13.99 9.21 8.25
N PRO A 99 14.29 9.80 7.08
CA PRO A 99 14.01 11.21 6.83
C PRO A 99 12.51 11.55 6.74
N LYS A 100 11.67 10.59 6.39
CA LYS A 100 10.22 10.77 6.24
C LYS A 100 9.43 9.70 6.98
N ARG A 101 8.25 10.08 7.47
CA ARG A 101 7.17 9.14 7.80
C ARG A 101 6.33 8.92 6.55
N VAL A 102 6.11 7.67 6.17
CA VAL A 102 5.32 7.29 5.01
C VAL A 102 4.12 6.49 5.46
N ALA A 103 2.93 6.97 5.14
CA ALA A 103 1.67 6.27 5.35
C ALA A 103 1.19 5.71 4.01
N ILE A 104 0.98 4.40 3.93
CA ILE A 104 0.43 3.73 2.77
C ILE A 104 -0.99 3.30 3.11
N ILE A 105 -1.97 3.80 2.37
CA ILE A 105 -3.39 3.42 2.53
C ILE A 105 -3.78 2.65 1.28
N PHE A 106 -3.81 1.33 1.39
CA PHE A 106 -4.28 0.47 0.31
C PHE A 106 -5.80 0.44 0.25
N GLU A 107 -6.34 0.23 -0.95
CA GLU A 107 -7.76 0.26 -1.24
C GLU A 107 -8.46 1.47 -0.59
N ALA A 108 -7.90 2.67 -0.79
CA ALA A 108 -8.41 3.89 -0.18
C ALA A 108 -9.89 4.15 -0.55
N ASP A 109 -10.37 3.60 -1.67
CA ASP A 109 -11.79 3.62 -2.07
C ASP A 109 -12.73 2.81 -1.16
N CYS A 110 -12.20 1.93 -0.30
CA CYS A 110 -12.95 1.23 0.76
C CYS A 110 -13.13 2.09 2.03
N MET A 111 -12.60 3.32 2.03
CA MET A 111 -12.73 4.24 3.16
C MET A 111 -14.13 4.82 3.26
N GLN A 112 -14.72 4.73 4.45
CA GLN A 112 -16.01 5.36 4.72
C GLN A 112 -15.86 6.89 4.73
N LYS A 113 -16.96 7.60 4.41
CA LYS A 113 -17.00 9.08 4.38
C LYS A 113 -16.44 9.73 5.65
N ALA A 114 -16.71 9.16 6.82
CA ALA A 114 -16.21 9.66 8.09
C ALA A 114 -14.68 9.52 8.24
N GLY A 115 -14.10 8.42 7.71
CA GLY A 115 -12.65 8.24 7.62
C GLY A 115 -12.02 9.23 6.65
N ALA A 116 -12.59 9.37 5.45
CA ALA A 116 -12.08 10.29 4.43
C ALA A 116 -12.09 11.75 4.91
N ASN A 117 -13.17 12.18 5.56
CA ASN A 117 -13.24 13.51 6.18
C ASN A 117 -12.24 13.69 7.33
N SER A 118 -11.94 12.62 8.07
CA SER A 118 -10.89 12.69 9.09
C SER A 118 -9.54 12.88 8.41
N LEU A 119 -9.23 12.08 7.38
CA LEU A 119 -7.99 12.17 6.60
C LEU A 119 -7.75 13.58 6.03
N LEU A 120 -8.79 14.29 5.58
CA LEU A 120 -8.66 15.66 5.07
C LEU A 120 -7.94 16.60 6.03
N LYS A 121 -8.14 16.45 7.34
CA LYS A 121 -7.55 17.32 8.36
C LYS A 121 -6.02 17.35 8.30
N ILE A 122 -5.38 16.20 8.01
CA ILE A 122 -3.92 16.13 7.90
C ILE A 122 -3.43 16.39 6.47
N LEU A 123 -4.28 16.16 5.46
CA LEU A 123 -3.91 16.42 4.06
C LEU A 123 -3.94 17.93 3.71
N GLU A 124 -4.69 18.75 4.45
CA GLU A 124 -4.72 20.20 4.27
C GLU A 124 -3.41 20.87 4.70
N GLU A 125 -2.88 20.46 5.85
CA GLU A 125 -1.62 20.97 6.38
C GLU A 125 -0.73 19.81 6.85
N PRO A 126 -0.17 19.01 5.92
CA PRO A 126 0.62 17.86 6.29
C PRO A 126 1.94 18.29 6.93
N PRO A 127 2.41 17.60 7.99
CA PRO A 127 3.76 17.80 8.49
C PRO A 127 4.79 17.64 7.38
N ARG A 128 5.83 18.49 7.35
CA ARG A 128 6.86 18.48 6.27
C ARG A 128 7.57 17.13 6.07
N HIS A 129 7.55 16.27 7.10
CA HIS A 129 8.16 14.96 7.09
C HIS A 129 7.17 13.83 6.74
N ALA A 130 5.87 14.10 6.66
CA ALA A 130 4.83 13.12 6.39
C ALA A 130 4.56 12.99 4.88
N VAL A 131 4.47 11.76 4.40
CA VAL A 131 4.10 11.41 3.03
C VAL A 131 2.93 10.45 3.08
N PHE A 132 1.87 10.71 2.31
CA PHE A 132 0.69 9.85 2.22
C PHE A 132 0.60 9.25 0.81
N LEU A 133 0.58 7.93 0.75
CA LEU A 133 0.42 7.14 -0.48
C LEU A 133 -0.95 6.47 -0.45
N LEU A 134 -1.92 7.04 -1.17
CA LEU A 134 -3.25 6.46 -1.31
C LEU A 134 -3.29 5.59 -2.57
N VAL A 135 -3.56 4.30 -2.40
CA VAL A 135 -3.68 3.35 -3.50
C VAL A 135 -5.15 3.01 -3.66
N SER A 136 -5.68 3.16 -4.88
CA SER A 136 -7.08 2.90 -5.18
C SER A 136 -7.23 2.28 -6.56
N ALA A 137 -8.10 1.27 -6.67
CA ALA A 137 -8.48 0.69 -7.95
C ALA A 137 -9.61 1.49 -8.62
N VAL A 138 -10.41 2.22 -7.83
CA VAL A 138 -11.56 3.01 -8.30
C VAL A 138 -11.48 4.42 -7.71
N PRO A 139 -10.56 5.27 -8.20
CA PRO A 139 -10.31 6.59 -7.60
C PRO A 139 -11.53 7.51 -7.59
N ASP A 140 -12.51 7.29 -8.47
CA ASP A 140 -13.76 8.05 -8.51
C ASP A 140 -14.69 7.78 -7.31
N ARG A 141 -14.46 6.70 -6.55
CA ARG A 141 -15.15 6.45 -5.28
C ARG A 141 -14.58 7.26 -4.11
N LEU A 142 -13.37 7.79 -4.25
CA LEU A 142 -12.79 8.68 -3.24
C LEU A 142 -13.55 10.00 -3.20
N LEU A 143 -13.59 10.65 -2.03
CA LEU A 143 -14.16 11.99 -1.94
C LEU A 143 -13.37 12.96 -2.84
N PRO A 144 -14.04 13.77 -3.69
CA PRO A 144 -13.36 14.74 -4.54
C PRO A 144 -12.43 15.68 -3.77
N THR A 145 -12.78 16.00 -2.52
CA THR A 145 -11.95 16.81 -1.61
C THR A 145 -10.64 16.15 -1.24
N VAL A 146 -10.60 14.83 -1.04
CA VAL A 146 -9.34 14.09 -0.81
C VAL A 146 -8.51 14.13 -2.07
N VAL A 147 -9.12 13.80 -3.21
CA VAL A 147 -8.41 13.74 -4.49
C VAL A 147 -7.84 15.10 -4.90
N SER A 148 -8.53 16.21 -4.60
CA SER A 148 -8.06 17.58 -4.90
C SER A 148 -6.77 17.97 -4.14
N ARG A 149 -6.45 17.27 -3.04
CA ARG A 149 -5.25 17.49 -2.21
C ARG A 149 -4.16 16.45 -2.48
N CYS A 150 -4.37 15.56 -3.45
CA CYS A 150 -3.43 14.53 -3.83
C CYS A 150 -2.93 14.77 -5.26
N GLN A 151 -1.66 14.48 -5.50
CA GLN A 151 -1.14 14.34 -6.85
C GLN A 151 -1.55 12.97 -7.40
N ARG A 152 -2.29 12.96 -8.52
CA ARG A 152 -2.66 11.72 -9.20
C ARG A 152 -1.46 11.17 -9.97
N LEU A 153 -1.11 9.91 -9.69
CA LEU A 153 -0.13 9.15 -10.46
C LEU A 153 -0.85 7.94 -11.10
N PRO A 154 -1.43 8.09 -12.31
CA PRO A 154 -2.11 6.99 -12.96
C PRO A 154 -1.09 5.90 -13.33
N LEU A 155 -1.39 4.67 -12.96
CA LEU A 155 -0.61 3.50 -13.37
C LEU A 155 -1.31 2.86 -14.54
N ARG A 156 -0.64 2.87 -15.69
CA ARG A 156 -1.12 2.12 -16.85
C ARG A 156 -0.90 0.62 -16.60
N PRO A 157 -1.85 -0.23 -16.98
CA PRO A 157 -1.61 -1.66 -17.10
C PRO A 157 -0.40 -1.93 -18.02
N LEU A 158 0.26 -3.06 -17.81
CA LEU A 158 1.26 -3.53 -18.75
C LEU A 158 0.58 -3.96 -20.04
N THR A 159 1.21 -3.68 -21.18
CA THR A 159 0.78 -4.24 -22.46
C THR A 159 0.96 -5.77 -22.45
N ALA A 160 0.30 -6.46 -23.38
CA ALA A 160 0.45 -7.92 -23.51
C ALA A 160 1.91 -8.30 -23.79
N ASP A 161 2.60 -7.52 -24.63
CA ASP A 161 4.02 -7.72 -24.93
C ASP A 161 4.90 -7.49 -23.71
N GLU A 162 4.73 -6.38 -22.97
CA GLU A 162 5.46 -6.11 -21.73
C GLU A 162 5.22 -7.21 -20.68
N THR A 163 3.97 -7.69 -20.57
CA THR A 163 3.63 -8.79 -19.65
C THR A 163 4.32 -10.08 -20.06
N ARG A 164 4.27 -10.45 -21.35
CA ARG A 164 4.91 -11.66 -21.87
C ARG A 164 6.43 -11.62 -21.65
N ASP A 165 7.08 -10.52 -22.01
CA ASP A 165 8.53 -10.36 -21.85
C ASP A 165 8.95 -10.48 -20.39
N GLN A 166 8.12 -9.96 -19.48
CA GLN A 166 8.34 -10.09 -18.04
C GLN A 166 8.16 -11.54 -17.55
N LEU A 167 7.14 -12.27 -18.02
CA LEU A 167 6.90 -13.67 -17.65
C LEU A 167 8.01 -14.59 -18.17
N VAL A 168 8.49 -14.37 -19.41
CA VAL A 168 9.64 -15.10 -19.97
C VAL A 168 10.91 -14.80 -19.16
N SER A 169 11.16 -13.53 -18.82
CA SER A 169 12.29 -13.15 -17.97
C SER A 169 12.20 -13.76 -16.55
N GLY A 170 10.98 -14.04 -16.09
CA GLY A 170 10.69 -14.75 -14.85
C GLY A 170 10.85 -16.28 -14.92
N GLY A 171 11.27 -16.83 -16.07
CA GLY A 171 11.55 -18.25 -16.25
C GLY A 171 10.39 -19.09 -16.81
N MET A 172 9.28 -18.47 -17.22
CA MET A 172 8.18 -19.19 -17.88
C MET A 172 8.50 -19.50 -19.34
N SER A 173 7.91 -20.57 -19.89
CA SER A 173 8.02 -20.86 -21.32
C SER A 173 7.31 -19.78 -22.16
N GLN A 174 7.70 -19.64 -23.43
CA GLN A 174 7.03 -18.75 -24.39
C GLN A 174 5.52 -18.98 -24.45
N GLU A 175 5.09 -20.24 -24.46
CA GLU A 175 3.67 -20.63 -24.52
C GLU A 175 2.92 -20.26 -23.24
N GLN A 176 3.53 -20.48 -22.06
CA GLN A 176 2.96 -20.08 -20.77
C GLN A 176 2.88 -18.55 -20.63
N ALA A 177 3.88 -17.83 -21.11
CA ALA A 177 3.91 -16.37 -21.09
C ALA A 177 2.87 -15.77 -22.06
N GLU A 178 2.67 -16.38 -23.22
CA GLU A 178 1.65 -15.99 -24.20
C GLU A 178 0.24 -16.19 -23.63
N LEU A 179 -0.03 -17.32 -22.98
CA LEU A 179 -1.30 -17.58 -22.30
C LEU A 179 -1.49 -16.65 -21.08
N GLY A 180 -0.46 -16.51 -20.24
CA GLY A 180 -0.46 -15.67 -19.05
C GLY A 180 -0.68 -14.20 -19.37
N SER A 181 -0.09 -13.68 -20.45
CA SER A 181 -0.30 -12.28 -20.87
C SER A 181 -1.74 -11.97 -21.28
N ARG A 182 -2.44 -12.94 -21.88
CA ARG A 182 -3.86 -12.82 -22.24
C ARG A 182 -4.77 -12.88 -21.02
N LEU A 183 -4.43 -13.72 -20.03
CA LEU A 183 -5.21 -13.88 -18.80
C LEU A 183 -4.96 -12.77 -17.78
N ALA A 184 -3.81 -12.10 -17.83
CA ALA A 184 -3.43 -11.07 -16.85
C ALA A 184 -4.25 -9.77 -16.96
N GLU A 185 -4.94 -9.52 -18.08
CA GLU A 185 -5.67 -8.27 -18.33
C GLU A 185 -4.84 -6.99 -18.01
N GLY A 186 -3.51 -7.08 -18.17
CA GLY A 186 -2.56 -6.00 -17.86
C GLY A 186 -2.25 -5.79 -16.38
N ASN A 187 -2.71 -6.66 -15.47
CA ASN A 187 -2.35 -6.66 -14.07
C ASN A 187 -0.97 -7.32 -13.86
N ARG A 188 -0.02 -6.55 -13.30
CA ARG A 188 1.35 -7.00 -12.99
C ARG A 188 1.40 -8.11 -11.93
N PHE A 189 0.35 -8.25 -11.10
CA PHE A 189 0.26 -9.28 -10.06
C PHE A 189 -0.61 -10.47 -10.52
N LEU A 190 -0.05 -11.33 -11.36
CA LEU A 190 -0.35 -12.76 -11.36
C LEU A 190 0.94 -13.56 -11.14
N PRO A 191 1.57 -13.53 -9.95
CA PRO A 191 2.57 -14.51 -9.60
C PRO A 191 1.88 -15.71 -8.95
N ALA A 192 2.10 -16.90 -9.52
CA ALA A 192 1.82 -18.23 -8.98
C ALA A 192 0.41 -18.85 -9.12
N SER A 193 -0.69 -18.12 -9.36
CA SER A 193 -2.02 -18.77 -9.49
C SER A 193 -2.33 -19.37 -10.87
N VAL A 194 -1.47 -19.17 -11.87
CA VAL A 194 -1.61 -19.76 -13.22
C VAL A 194 -0.68 -20.97 -13.42
N ALA A 195 0.15 -21.28 -12.40
CA ALA A 195 1.12 -22.38 -12.42
C ALA A 195 0.71 -23.55 -11.51
N GLY A 196 -0.59 -23.69 -11.23
CA GLY A 196 -1.18 -24.83 -10.54
C GLY A 196 -2.29 -25.45 -11.38
#